data_AF-A0A7S0Z162-F1
#
_entry.id   AF-A0A7S0Z162-F1
#
_cell.length_a   1.000
_cell.length_b   1.000
_cell.length_c   1.000
_cell.angle_alpha   90.00
_cell.angle_beta   90.00
_cell.angle_gamma   90.00
#
_symmetry.space_group_name_H-M   'P 1'
#
loop_
_entity.id
_entity.type
_entity.pdbx_description
1 polymer ?
#
loop_
_entity_poly.entity_id
_entity_poly.type
_entity_poly.pdbx_seq_one_letter_code
_entity_poly.pdbx_strand_id
1 'polypeptide(L)'
;RLEGGKQQRISFKCIPEVPGRQTHSIIVRDIRCNTDSTVVVSFTARKKGKESSSFVRIPDSDMLQFGDCYIAPKQSMHMQKYIKTIPMQIESVHHEPLLLNIRSNLANQILIFSDEELSIPAENITLLPECDATVYICMLVPVAGRKDTKFNNVGFGSVTLWDEYNKGVSRE
;
A
#
# COMPACT_ATOMS: atom_id res chain seq x y z
N ARG A 1 34.87 29.99 7.65
CA ARG A 1 35.68 30.44 6.50
C ARG A 1 36.06 29.20 5.72
N LEU A 2 35.55 29.06 4.48
CA LEU A 2 35.94 27.98 3.59
C LEU A 2 37.30 28.32 2.96
N GLU A 3 38.29 27.46 3.14
CA GLU A 3 39.59 27.61 2.48
C GLU A 3 39.50 27.13 1.02
N GLY A 4 40.36 27.66 0.15
CA GLY A 4 40.38 27.28 -1.26
C GLY A 4 40.56 25.76 -1.43
N GLY A 5 39.70 25.15 -2.25
CA GLY A 5 39.72 23.70 -2.49
C GLY A 5 39.07 22.84 -1.40
N LYS A 6 38.60 23.41 -0.28
CA LYS A 6 37.86 22.66 0.74
C LYS A 6 36.36 22.71 0.49
N GLN A 7 35.72 21.55 0.57
CA GLN A 7 34.27 21.40 0.49
C GLN A 7 33.69 21.32 1.91
N GLN A 8 32.65 22.11 2.19
CA GLN A 8 31.87 21.99 3.43
C GLN A 8 30.43 21.66 3.07
N ARG A 9 29.90 20.61 3.68
CA ARG A 9 28.50 20.20 3.51
C ARG A 9 27.67 20.89 4.59
N ILE A 10 26.61 21.58 4.17
CA ILE A 10 25.60 22.16 5.06
C ILE A 10 24.31 21.37 4.84
N SER A 11 23.77 20.82 5.92
CA SER A 11 22.53 20.04 5.88
C SER A 11 21.36 20.91 6.33
N PHE A 12 20.27 20.85 5.58
CA PHE A 12 19.02 21.53 5.90
C PHE A 12 17.93 20.50 6.14
N LYS A 13 17.00 20.80 7.05
CA LYS A 13 15.77 20.02 7.26
C LYS A 13 14.59 20.86 6.81
N CYS A 14 13.90 20.42 5.77
CA CYS A 14 12.65 21.04 5.33
C CYS A 14 11.48 20.31 5.98
N ILE A 15 10.62 21.05 6.68
CA ILE A 15 9.39 20.52 7.29
C ILE A 15 8.22 21.23 6.58
N PRO A 16 7.39 20.51 5.81
CA PRO A 16 6.25 21.13 5.16
C PRO A 16 5.14 21.47 6.14
N GLU A 17 4.56 22.65 5.98
CA GLU A 17 3.36 23.07 6.71
C GLU A 17 2.07 22.57 6.04
N VAL A 18 2.07 22.52 4.70
CA VAL A 18 0.92 22.07 3.91
C VAL A 18 1.31 20.97 2.91
N PRO A 19 0.37 20.04 2.61
CA PRO A 19 0.58 19.03 1.59
C PRO A 19 0.71 19.66 0.20
N GLY A 20 1.43 18.98 -0.68
CA GLY A 20 1.64 19.39 -2.07
C GLY A 20 3.10 19.67 -2.40
N ARG A 21 3.33 20.19 -3.59
CA ARG A 21 4.67 20.57 -4.06
C ARG A 21 5.07 21.89 -3.41
N GLN A 22 6.17 21.87 -2.68
CA GLN A 22 6.80 23.02 -2.06
C GLN A 22 8.08 23.37 -2.82
N THR A 23 8.32 24.66 -3.04
CA THR A 23 9.53 25.15 -3.69
C THR A 23 10.14 26.26 -2.84
N HIS A 24 11.42 26.12 -2.52
CA HIS A 24 12.17 27.08 -1.71
C HIS A 24 13.44 27.50 -2.43
N SER A 25 13.90 28.71 -2.14
CA SER A 25 15.17 29.24 -2.64
C SER A 25 16.14 29.38 -1.48
N ILE A 26 17.28 28.72 -1.57
CA ILE A 26 18.40 28.85 -0.63
C ILE A 26 19.36 29.88 -1.22
N ILE A 27 19.56 30.98 -0.52
CA ILE A 27 20.48 32.04 -0.93
C ILE A 27 21.76 31.90 -0.10
N VAL A 28 22.88 31.73 -0.80
CA VAL A 28 24.22 31.67 -0.22
C VAL A 28 24.98 32.92 -0.61
N ARG A 29 25.28 33.78 0.36
CA ARG A 29 26.02 35.03 0.15
C ARG A 29 27.50 34.87 0.49
N ASP A 30 28.39 35.21 -0.44
CA ASP A 30 29.79 35.47 -0.09
C ASP A 30 29.90 36.88 0.47
N ILE A 31 30.12 36.97 1.78
CA ILE A 31 30.25 38.23 2.52
C ILE A 31 31.44 39.10 2.08
N ARG A 32 32.42 38.55 1.34
CA ARG A 32 33.63 39.29 0.93
C ARG A 32 33.42 40.07 -0.36
N CYS A 33 32.71 39.48 -1.31
CA CYS A 33 32.41 40.09 -2.61
C CYS A 33 30.94 40.50 -2.75
N ASN A 34 30.15 40.35 -1.68
CA ASN A 34 28.72 40.65 -1.63
C ASN A 34 27.94 40.02 -2.81
N THR A 35 28.34 38.79 -3.18
CA THR A 35 27.76 38.06 -4.31
C THR A 35 26.88 36.94 -3.79
N ASP A 36 25.67 36.85 -4.34
CA ASP A 36 24.68 35.84 -3.97
C ASP A 36 24.66 34.70 -4.98
N SER A 37 24.59 33.47 -4.48
CA SER A 37 24.31 32.26 -5.24
C SER A 37 22.99 31.69 -4.77
N THR A 38 22.06 31.46 -5.69
CA THR A 38 20.72 30.96 -5.37
C THR A 38 20.57 29.51 -5.85
N VAL A 39 20.10 28.65 -4.95
CA VAL A 39 19.78 27.25 -5.24
C VAL A 39 18.30 27.04 -5.00
N VAL A 40 17.58 26.58 -6.03
CA VAL A 40 16.15 26.25 -5.90
C VAL A 40 16.02 24.78 -5.53
N VAL A 41 15.27 24.51 -4.46
CA VAL A 41 14.94 23.17 -4.00
C VAL A 41 13.42 22.98 -4.05
N SER A 42 12.98 21.95 -4.76
CA SER A 42 11.58 21.53 -4.75
C SER A 42 11.46 20.18 -4.05
N PHE A 43 10.47 20.05 -3.18
CA PHE A 43 10.08 18.76 -2.61
C PHE A 43 8.57 18.65 -2.54
N THR A 44 8.06 17.43 -2.65
CA THR A 44 6.62 17.18 -2.54
C THR A 44 6.32 16.64 -1.16
N ALA A 45 5.66 17.47 -0.36
CA ALA A 45 5.10 17.07 0.91
C ALA A 45 3.86 16.23 0.65
N ARG A 46 3.87 14.97 1.09
CA ARG A 46 2.61 14.26 1.26
C ARG A 46 1.94 14.83 2.50
N LYS A 47 0.62 15.00 2.47
CA LYS A 47 -0.12 15.12 3.74
C LYS A 47 0.35 13.93 4.55
N LYS A 48 0.86 14.14 5.76
CA LYS A 48 0.74 13.06 6.74
C LYS A 48 -0.76 12.82 6.82
N GLY A 49 -1.28 11.89 6.00
CA GLY A 49 -2.43 11.15 6.44
C GLY A 49 -2.03 10.70 7.83
N LYS A 50 -2.85 11.02 8.84
CA LYS A 50 -2.62 10.46 10.17
C LYS A 50 -2.30 8.98 9.91
N GLU A 51 -1.16 8.51 10.41
CA GLU A 51 -0.65 7.18 10.07
C GLU A 51 -1.82 6.20 10.15
N SER A 52 -1.96 5.21 9.26
CA SER A 52 -3.17 4.37 9.24
C SER A 52 -3.54 3.82 10.63
N SER A 53 -2.53 3.61 11.48
CA SER A 53 -2.61 3.29 12.93
C SER A 53 -3.39 4.30 13.80
N SER A 54 -3.52 5.54 13.35
CA SER A 54 -4.29 6.63 14.00
C SER A 54 -5.78 6.56 13.66
N PHE A 55 -6.17 5.74 12.68
CA PHE A 55 -7.55 5.58 12.22
C PHE A 55 -8.07 4.17 12.46
N VAL A 56 -7.21 3.17 12.31
CA VAL A 56 -7.55 1.77 12.54
C VAL A 56 -6.56 1.12 13.49
N ARG A 57 -7.06 0.25 14.37
CA ARG A 57 -6.28 -0.65 15.20
C ARG A 57 -6.40 -2.08 14.65
N ILE A 58 -5.30 -2.80 14.62
CA ILE A 58 -5.26 -4.22 14.29
C ILE A 58 -4.76 -4.93 15.57
N PRO A 59 -5.64 -5.60 16.33
CA PRO A 59 -5.32 -6.11 17.67
C PRO A 59 -4.10 -7.05 17.71
N ASP A 60 -3.87 -7.80 16.62
CA ASP A 60 -2.83 -8.83 16.51
C ASP A 60 -1.76 -8.49 15.44
N SER A 61 -1.46 -7.20 15.25
CA SER A 61 -0.72 -6.71 14.07
C SER A 61 0.75 -7.08 13.98
N ASP A 62 1.36 -7.53 15.08
CA ASP A 62 2.83 -7.54 15.21
C ASP A 62 3.48 -8.51 14.23
N MET A 63 2.82 -9.63 13.91
CA MET A 63 3.25 -10.52 12.84
C MET A 63 2.16 -11.52 12.44
N LEU A 64 1.67 -11.44 11.20
CA LEU A 64 0.78 -12.46 10.64
C LEU A 64 1.59 -13.72 10.31
N GLN A 65 1.31 -14.83 10.99
CA GLN A 65 1.96 -16.12 10.73
C GLN A 65 0.98 -17.12 10.11
N PHE A 66 1.31 -17.60 8.92
CA PHE A 66 0.57 -18.68 8.28
C PHE A 66 0.91 -20.07 8.82
N GLY A 67 1.97 -20.22 9.62
CA GLY A 67 2.44 -21.53 10.08
C GLY A 67 2.73 -22.47 8.91
N ASP A 68 2.50 -23.77 9.10
CA ASP A 68 2.75 -24.76 8.07
C ASP A 68 1.67 -24.72 6.97
N CYS A 69 2.11 -24.50 5.73
CA CYS A 69 1.26 -24.46 4.54
C CYS A 69 1.53 -25.70 3.66
N TYR A 70 0.81 -26.79 3.91
CA TYR A 70 0.95 -28.03 3.14
C TYR A 70 0.15 -27.96 1.84
N ILE A 71 0.78 -28.36 0.73
CA ILE A 71 0.10 -28.52 -0.56
C ILE A 71 -0.41 -29.96 -0.62
N ALA A 72 -1.73 -30.14 -0.57
CA ALA A 72 -2.33 -31.46 -0.69
C ALA A 72 -2.00 -32.10 -2.07
N PRO A 73 -1.81 -33.43 -2.14
CA PRO A 73 -1.56 -34.11 -3.41
C PRO A 73 -2.69 -33.88 -4.41
N LYS A 74 -2.33 -33.70 -5.69
CA LYS A 74 -3.21 -33.35 -6.82
C LYS A 74 -4.46 -34.23 -7.01
N GLN A 75 -4.57 -35.36 -6.31
CA GLN A 75 -5.66 -36.32 -6.44
C GLN A 75 -6.89 -36.00 -5.58
N SER A 76 -6.79 -35.09 -4.60
CA SER A 76 -7.92 -34.78 -3.70
C SER A 76 -8.57 -33.41 -3.89
N MET A 77 -7.99 -32.48 -4.67
CA MET A 77 -8.46 -31.09 -4.67
C MET A 77 -8.43 -30.45 -6.05
N HIS A 78 -9.48 -30.69 -6.81
CA HIS A 78 -9.85 -29.84 -7.95
C HIS A 78 -10.51 -28.51 -7.52
N MET A 79 -10.72 -28.25 -6.22
CA MET A 79 -11.55 -27.12 -5.77
C MET A 79 -10.93 -26.12 -4.79
N GLN A 80 -9.75 -26.38 -4.20
CA GLN A 80 -9.21 -25.43 -3.23
C GLN A 80 -8.23 -24.44 -3.88
N LYS A 81 -8.74 -23.26 -4.23
CA LYS A 81 -8.00 -22.14 -4.83
C LYS A 81 -6.95 -21.53 -3.88
N TYR A 82 -7.12 -21.73 -2.57
CA TYR A 82 -6.30 -21.14 -1.51
C TYR A 82 -5.71 -22.25 -0.62
N ILE A 83 -4.43 -22.15 -0.27
CA ILE A 83 -3.75 -23.07 0.67
C ILE A 83 -4.25 -22.83 2.09
N LYS A 84 -4.40 -21.56 2.46
CA LYS A 84 -4.76 -21.15 3.81
C LYS A 84 -5.47 -19.81 3.78
N THR A 85 -6.42 -19.65 4.69
CA THR A 85 -7.14 -18.41 4.93
C THR A 85 -7.01 -18.04 6.40
N ILE A 86 -6.72 -16.78 6.68
CA ILE A 86 -6.63 -16.25 8.05
C ILE A 86 -7.58 -15.06 8.18
N PRO A 87 -8.53 -15.09 9.13
CA PRO A 87 -9.32 -13.92 9.47
C PRO A 87 -8.44 -12.91 10.23
N MET A 88 -8.56 -11.64 9.88
CA MET A 88 -7.89 -10.53 10.54
C MET A 88 -8.91 -9.47 10.93
N GLN A 89 -8.95 -9.13 12.21
CA GLN A 89 -9.81 -8.07 12.71
C GLN A 89 -9.16 -6.69 12.51
N ILE A 90 -10.00 -5.74 12.13
CA ILE A 90 -9.67 -4.33 11.93
C ILE A 90 -10.71 -3.52 12.69
N GLU A 91 -10.25 -2.69 13.61
CA GLU A 91 -11.12 -1.89 14.46
C GLU A 91 -10.96 -0.41 14.12
N SER A 92 -12.07 0.33 14.10
CA SER A 92 -12.04 1.77 13.96
C SER A 92 -11.69 2.41 15.29
N VAL A 93 -10.63 3.22 15.31
CA VAL A 93 -10.34 4.13 16.43
C VAL A 93 -10.73 5.58 16.10
N HIS A 94 -11.46 5.77 15.00
CA HIS A 94 -11.87 7.08 14.52
C HIS A 94 -13.37 7.30 14.76
N HIS A 95 -13.76 8.56 15.02
CA HIS A 95 -15.15 8.94 15.30
C HIS A 95 -15.99 9.21 14.04
N GLU A 96 -15.38 9.14 12.86
CA GLU A 96 -16.06 9.28 11.56
C GLU A 96 -15.94 7.98 10.77
N PRO A 97 -16.92 7.63 9.93
CA PRO A 97 -16.85 6.47 9.04
C PRO A 97 -15.59 6.49 8.17
N LEU A 98 -14.94 5.35 8.04
CA LEU A 98 -13.74 5.17 7.24
C LEU A 98 -14.05 4.33 6.01
N LEU A 99 -13.47 4.72 4.87
CA LEU A 99 -13.47 3.91 3.67
C LEU A 99 -12.11 3.22 3.53
N LEU A 100 -12.08 1.90 3.66
CA LEU A 100 -10.85 1.11 3.62
C LEU A 100 -10.65 0.45 2.26
N ASN A 101 -9.40 0.49 1.80
CA ASN A 101 -8.93 -0.26 0.64
C ASN A 101 -7.70 -1.07 1.07
N ILE A 102 -7.86 -2.39 1.17
CA ILE A 102 -6.84 -3.27 1.75
C ILE A 102 -6.24 -4.10 0.64
N ARG A 103 -4.92 -3.97 0.45
CA ARG A 103 -4.19 -4.66 -0.63
C ARG A 103 -2.89 -5.25 -0.12
N SER A 104 -2.53 -6.39 -0.68
CA SER A 104 -1.21 -6.97 -0.52
C SER A 104 -0.28 -6.53 -1.65
N ASN A 105 0.99 -6.26 -1.33
CA ASN A 105 2.04 -6.10 -2.32
C ASN A 105 2.49 -7.45 -2.93
N LEU A 106 2.03 -8.57 -2.36
CA LEU A 106 2.25 -9.92 -2.86
C LEU A 106 1.04 -10.42 -3.67
N ALA A 107 0.57 -9.62 -4.64
CA ALA A 107 -0.70 -9.85 -5.35
C ALA A 107 -0.81 -11.24 -6.03
N ASN A 108 0.32 -11.86 -6.40
CA ASN A 108 0.36 -13.19 -7.01
C ASN A 108 0.40 -14.34 -5.98
N GLN A 109 0.42 -14.02 -4.69
CA GLN A 109 0.56 -14.98 -3.59
C GLN A 109 -0.53 -14.80 -2.52
N ILE A 110 -1.01 -13.58 -2.32
CA ILE A 110 -1.97 -13.21 -1.27
C ILE A 110 -3.13 -12.43 -1.88
N LEU A 111 -4.35 -12.89 -1.62
CA LEU A 111 -5.59 -12.15 -1.88
C LEU A 111 -6.29 -11.84 -0.56
N ILE A 112 -7.07 -10.77 -0.50
CA ILE A 112 -7.76 -10.33 0.71
C ILE A 112 -9.23 -10.09 0.38
N PHE A 113 -10.11 -10.71 1.15
CA PHE A 113 -11.56 -10.64 0.98
C PHE A 113 -12.22 -9.98 2.20
N SER A 114 -13.38 -9.37 2.00
CA SER A 114 -14.18 -8.75 3.05
C SER A 114 -15.19 -9.72 3.68
N ASP A 115 -15.41 -10.87 3.05
CA ASP A 115 -16.40 -11.87 3.41
C ASP A 115 -15.77 -13.25 3.58
N GLU A 116 -16.42 -14.08 4.41
CA GLU A 116 -15.96 -15.44 4.72
C GLU A 116 -16.05 -16.38 3.50
N GLU A 117 -16.96 -16.09 2.57
CA GLU A 117 -17.14 -16.86 1.33
C GLU A 117 -16.06 -16.57 0.28
N LEU A 118 -15.15 -15.63 0.57
CA LEU A 118 -14.01 -15.26 -0.28
C LEU A 118 -14.44 -14.79 -1.67
N SER A 119 -15.56 -14.09 -1.73
CA SER A 119 -16.23 -13.66 -2.96
C SER A 119 -16.07 -12.17 -3.24
N ILE A 120 -15.99 -11.34 -2.20
CA ILE A 120 -15.94 -9.89 -2.25
C ILE A 120 -14.52 -9.42 -1.87
N PRO A 121 -13.74 -8.87 -2.82
CA PRO A 121 -12.44 -8.29 -2.52
C PRO A 121 -12.52 -7.25 -1.41
N ALA A 122 -11.47 -7.13 -0.60
CA ALA A 122 -11.39 -6.17 0.51
C ALA A 122 -11.15 -4.71 0.03
N GLU A 123 -12.04 -4.23 -0.82
CA GLU A 123 -12.05 -2.88 -1.39
C GLU A 123 -13.32 -2.14 -0.99
N ASN A 124 -13.19 -0.83 -0.78
CA ASN A 124 -14.29 0.06 -0.40
C ASN A 124 -15.08 -0.42 0.83
N ILE A 125 -14.40 -1.06 1.78
CA ILE A 125 -15.03 -1.50 3.04
C ILE A 125 -15.37 -0.24 3.85
N THR A 126 -16.65 -0.05 4.14
CA THR A 126 -17.10 1.04 5.02
C THR A 126 -17.03 0.56 6.45
N LEU A 127 -16.09 1.13 7.22
CA LEU A 127 -15.95 0.85 8.64
C LEU A 127 -16.60 1.99 9.44
N LEU A 128 -17.64 1.67 10.19
CA LEU A 128 -18.35 2.63 11.02
C LEU A 128 -17.51 3.03 12.25
N PRO A 129 -17.78 4.21 12.85
CA PRO A 129 -17.12 4.64 14.09
C PRO A 129 -17.26 3.60 15.20
N GLU A 130 -16.16 3.31 15.90
CA GLU A 130 -16.14 2.38 17.04
C GLU A 130 -16.64 0.96 16.72
N CYS A 131 -16.67 0.60 15.44
CA CYS A 131 -16.99 -0.73 14.97
C CYS A 131 -15.74 -1.46 14.46
N ASP A 132 -15.88 -2.78 14.39
CA ASP A 132 -14.92 -3.74 13.92
C ASP A 132 -15.37 -4.39 12.60
N ALA A 133 -14.40 -4.76 11.78
CA ALA A 133 -14.59 -5.53 10.56
C ALA A 133 -13.58 -6.67 10.52
N THR A 134 -13.98 -7.79 9.92
CA THR A 134 -13.08 -8.92 9.67
C THR A 134 -12.79 -9.00 8.18
N VAL A 135 -11.51 -9.14 7.84
CA VAL A 135 -11.06 -9.44 6.48
C VAL A 135 -10.36 -10.78 6.44
N TYR A 136 -10.38 -11.44 5.29
CA TYR A 136 -9.90 -12.80 5.12
C TYR A 136 -8.68 -12.79 4.19
N ILE A 137 -7.51 -13.03 4.76
CA ILE A 137 -6.23 -13.06 4.05
C ILE A 137 -5.98 -14.48 3.55
N CYS A 138 -5.97 -14.66 2.24
CA CYS A 138 -5.89 -15.95 1.56
C CYS A 138 -4.56 -16.13 0.84
N MET A 139 -3.88 -17.25 1.09
CA MET A 139 -2.66 -17.64 0.40
C MET A 139 -2.96 -18.51 -0.81
N LEU A 140 -2.46 -18.13 -1.98
CA LEU A 140 -2.61 -18.85 -3.24
C LEU A 140 -1.68 -20.06 -3.32
N VAL A 141 -2.14 -21.14 -3.96
CA VAL A 141 -1.31 -22.31 -4.27
C VAL A 141 -0.19 -21.91 -5.26
N PRO A 142 1.09 -22.17 -4.97
CA PRO A 142 2.16 -21.88 -5.90
C PRO A 142 2.03 -22.77 -7.14
N VAL A 143 2.01 -22.15 -8.32
CA VAL A 143 1.93 -22.85 -9.59
C VAL A 143 3.32 -23.40 -9.93
N ALA A 144 3.60 -24.67 -9.63
CA ALA A 144 4.85 -25.30 -10.00
C ALA A 144 4.97 -25.45 -11.53
N GLY A 145 5.96 -24.78 -12.14
CA GLY A 145 6.52 -25.21 -13.43
C GLY A 145 6.05 -24.53 -14.72
N ARG A 146 5.77 -23.22 -14.74
CA ARG A 146 5.79 -22.47 -16.01
C ARG A 146 7.14 -21.74 -16.19
N LYS A 147 8.10 -22.42 -16.82
CA LYS A 147 9.19 -21.76 -17.54
C LYS A 147 8.55 -21.07 -18.76
N ASP A 148 8.68 -19.75 -18.84
CA ASP A 148 8.40 -18.92 -20.00
C ASP A 148 7.27 -19.41 -20.92
N THR A 149 6.04 -19.22 -20.48
CA THR A 149 5.04 -18.71 -21.42
C THR A 149 4.76 -17.28 -21.00
N LYS A 150 5.02 -16.33 -21.91
CA LYS A 150 4.35 -15.03 -21.86
C LYS A 150 2.90 -15.34 -21.50
N PHE A 151 2.46 -14.93 -20.32
CA PHE A 151 1.06 -14.99 -19.89
C PHE A 151 0.23 -13.96 -20.66
N ASN A 152 0.44 -13.90 -21.98
CA ASN A 152 -0.49 -13.35 -22.94
C ASN A 152 -1.51 -14.47 -23.16
N ASN A 153 -2.75 -14.24 -22.76
CA ASN A 153 -3.93 -15.12 -22.95
C ASN A 153 -4.26 -16.11 -21.83
N VAL A 154 -4.16 -15.69 -20.57
CA VAL A 154 -5.27 -15.93 -19.63
C VAL A 154 -5.64 -14.54 -19.12
N GLY A 155 -6.85 -14.09 -19.46
CA GLY A 155 -7.30 -12.72 -19.21
C GLY A 155 -7.14 -12.32 -17.74
N PHE A 156 -6.05 -11.61 -17.45
CA PHE A 156 -6.03 -10.37 -16.64
C PHE A 156 -6.67 -9.21 -17.41
N GLY A 157 -7.13 -9.49 -18.61
CA GLY A 157 -6.30 -9.08 -19.72
C GLY A 157 -6.81 -7.82 -20.36
N SER A 158 -7.14 -8.00 -21.60
CA SER A 158 -8.56 -8.30 -21.77
C SER A 158 -9.18 -9.05 -20.56
N VAL A 159 -9.61 -8.28 -19.55
CA VAL A 159 -10.43 -8.60 -18.38
C VAL A 159 -9.77 -9.25 -17.17
N THR A 160 -9.23 -8.45 -16.26
CA THR A 160 -8.98 -8.83 -14.87
C THR A 160 -10.32 -8.77 -14.12
N LEU A 161 -10.45 -9.46 -12.99
CA LEU A 161 -11.51 -9.14 -12.01
C LEU A 161 -11.56 -7.63 -11.65
N TRP A 162 -10.47 -6.89 -11.88
CA TRP A 162 -10.36 -5.43 -11.86
C TRP A 162 -11.11 -4.67 -12.98
N ASP A 163 -11.25 -5.24 -14.18
CA ASP A 163 -11.95 -4.63 -15.33
C ASP A 163 -13.45 -4.92 -15.34
N GLU A 164 -13.88 -6.06 -14.80
CA GLU A 164 -15.31 -6.36 -14.57
C GLU A 164 -15.88 -5.54 -13.42
N TYR A 165 -15.10 -5.27 -12.38
CA TYR A 165 -15.49 -4.44 -11.22
C TYR A 165 -15.76 -2.97 -11.59
N ASN A 166 -15.10 -2.44 -12.63
CA ASN A 166 -15.30 -1.05 -13.10
C ASN A 166 -16.42 -0.89 -14.16
N LYS A 167 -17.04 -1.97 -14.64
CA LYS A 167 -18.15 -1.90 -15.62
C LYS A 167 -19.53 -1.71 -14.97
N GLY A 168 -19.64 -1.85 -13.64
CA GLY A 168 -20.89 -1.69 -12.89
C GLY A 168 -21.14 -0.29 -12.32
N VAL A 169 -20.17 0.62 -12.36
CA VAL A 169 -20.32 1.99 -11.87
C VAL A 169 -20.54 2.92 -13.06
N SER A 170 -21.73 2.83 -13.66
CA SER A 170 -22.20 3.89 -14.55
C SER A 170 -22.48 5.13 -13.70
N ARG A 171 -21.80 6.23 -14.05
CA ARG A 171 -22.23 7.58 -13.70
C ARG A 171 -23.59 7.82 -14.35
N GLU A 172 -24.63 7.91 -13.54
CA GLU A 172 -25.66 8.93 -13.74
C GLU A 172 -25.31 10.13 -12.85
#